data_AF-A0A8T4P8G5-F1
#
_entry.id   AF-A0A8T4P8G5-F1
#
_cell.length_a   1.000
_cell.length_b   1.000
_cell.length_c   1.000
_cell.angle_alpha   90.00
_cell.angle_beta   90.00
_cell.angle_gamma   90.00
#
_symmetry.space_group_name_H-M   'P 1'
#
loop_
_entity.id
_entity.type
_entity.pdbx_description
1 polymer ?
#
loop_
_entity_poly.entity_id
_entity_poly.type
_entity_poly.pdbx_seq_one_letter_code
_entity_poly.pdbx_strand_id
1 'polypeptide(L)' 'MVSKEKDMVLDNFMGSGTTAIASEMLNRKWLGIDNKKEYIELASETPHSKLLPAGKSAYGRTWVPNDGIKRPA' A
#
# COMPACT_ATOMS: atom_id res chain seq x y z
N MET A 1 17.71 -6.92 11.74
CA MET A 1 16.55 -6.17 11.20
C MET A 1 16.67 -6.16 9.67
N VAL A 2 15.59 -6.38 8.93
CA VAL A 2 15.62 -6.71 7.48
C VAL A 2 15.45 -5.52 6.52
N SER A 3 14.98 -4.36 7.00
CA SER A 3 14.87 -3.13 6.20
C SER A 3 15.11 -1.88 7.04
N LYS A 4 15.49 -0.77 6.40
CA LYS A 4 15.79 0.54 6.98
C LYS A 4 14.75 1.58 6.56
N GLU A 5 14.84 2.78 7.12
CA GLU A 5 14.08 3.94 6.64
C GLU A 5 14.34 4.15 5.14
N LYS A 6 13.33 4.58 4.38
CA LYS A 6 13.37 4.83 2.93
C LYS A 6 13.56 3.61 2.03
N ASP A 7 13.82 2.42 2.58
CA ASP A 7 13.80 1.17 1.82
C ASP A 7 12.40 0.90 1.27
N MET A 8 12.34 0.14 0.17
CA MET A 8 11.08 -0.30 -0.43
C MET A 8 10.63 -1.63 0.17
N VAL A 9 9.39 -1.66 0.65
CA VAL A 9 8.70 -2.87 1.12
C VAL A 9 7.66 -3.29 0.08
N LEU A 10 7.72 -4.53 -0.37
CA LEU A 10 6.74 -5.11 -1.30
C LEU A 10 5.82 -6.05 -0.53
N ASP A 11 4.52 -5.87 -0.71
CA ASP A 11 3.49 -6.79 -0.23
C ASP A 11 2.65 -7.26 -1.42
N ASN A 12 2.72 -8.56 -1.74
CA ASN A 12 1.99 -9.14 -2.86
C ASN A 12 0.55 -9.56 -2.52
N PHE A 13 0.19 -9.54 -1.22
CA PHE A 13 -1.11 -9.96 -0.71
C PHE A 13 -1.59 -8.91 0.31
N MET A 14 -1.72 -7.68 -0.18
CA MET A 14 -1.89 -6.50 0.65
C MET A 14 -3.09 -6.59 1.60
N GLY A 15 -4.17 -7.25 1.19
CA GLY A 15 -5.35 -7.44 2.04
C GLY A 15 -5.83 -6.12 2.63
N SER A 16 -5.94 -6.05 3.96
CA SER A 16 -6.37 -4.85 4.69
C SER A 16 -5.29 -3.75 4.83
N GLY A 17 -4.08 -3.95 4.30
CA GLY A 17 -3.04 -2.91 4.21
C GLY A 17 -2.14 -2.73 5.44
N THR A 18 -2.04 -3.73 6.32
CA THR A 18 -1.21 -3.64 7.55
C THR A 18 0.27 -3.37 7.25
N THR A 19 0.84 -4.00 6.22
CA THR A 19 2.24 -3.77 5.79
C THR A 19 2.47 -2.34 5.31
N ALA A 20 1.50 -1.76 4.61
CA ALA A 20 1.56 -0.36 4.18
C ALA A 20 1.53 0.59 5.36
N ILE A 21 0.62 0.38 6.32
CA ILE A 21 0.54 1.19 7.55
C ILE A 21 1.86 1.14 8.33
N ALA A 22 2.41 -0.05 8.54
CA ALA A 22 3.69 -0.20 9.24
C ALA A 22 4.84 0.46 8.47
N SER A 23 4.81 0.45 7.14
CA SER A 23 5.81 1.09 6.30
C SER A 23 5.74 2.62 6.39
N GLU A 24 4.54 3.21 6.36
CA GLU A 24 4.35 4.65 6.59
C GLU A 24 4.89 5.10 7.95
N MET A 25 4.50 4.40 9.02
CA MET A 25 4.90 4.74 10.39
C MET A 25 6.42 4.68 10.59
N LEU A 26 7.12 3.92 9.74
CA LEU A 26 8.57 3.75 9.77
C LEU A 26 9.29 4.53 8.65
N ASN A 27 8.60 5.47 7.98
CA ASN A 27 9.13 6.28 6.86
C ASN A 27 9.75 5.41 5.76
N ARG A 28 9.11 4.29 5.41
CA ARG A 28 9.52 3.37 4.35
C ARG A 28 8.65 3.54 3.13
N LYS A 29 9.27 3.35 1.97
CA LYS A 29 8.52 3.25 0.72
C LYS A 29 7.82 1.90 0.66
N TRP A 30 6.66 1.82 0.02
CA TRP A 30 5.98 0.53 -0.14
C TRP A 30 5.17 0.41 -1.43
N LEU A 31 4.99 -0.84 -1.86
CA LEU A 31 4.11 -1.23 -2.95
C LEU A 31 3.23 -2.38 -2.46
N GLY A 32 1.92 -2.16 -2.43
CA GLY A 32 0.95 -3.18 -2.07
C GLY A 32 0.21 -3.67 -3.30
N ILE A 33 0.10 -4.98 -3.46
CA ILE A 33 -0.59 -5.62 -4.58
C ILE A 33 -1.66 -6.53 -3.99
N ASP A 34 -2.85 -6.51 -4.58
CA ASP A 34 -3.88 -7.52 -4.31
C ASP A 34 -4.67 -7.81 -5.58
N ASN A 35 -5.13 -9.05 -5.76
CA ASN A 35 -5.95 -9.41 -6.92
C ASN A 35 -7.42 -9.01 -6.75
N LYS A 36 -7.86 -8.72 -5.53
CA LYS A 36 -9.21 -8.27 -5.22
C LYS A 36 -9.21 -6.78 -4.94
N LYS A 37 -9.94 -6.05 -5.80
CA LYS A 37 -10.10 -4.60 -5.65
C LYS A 37 -10.73 -4.23 -4.31
N GLU A 38 -11.63 -5.09 -3.81
CA GLU A 38 -12.34 -4.92 -2.54
C GLU A 38 -11.38 -4.85 -1.36
N TYR A 39 -10.24 -5.56 -1.40
CA TYR A 39 -9.24 -5.48 -0.33
C TYR A 39 -8.46 -4.17 -0.37
N ILE A 40 -8.15 -3.67 -1.57
CA ILE A 40 -7.50 -2.36 -1.73
C ILE A 40 -8.42 -1.22 -1.29
N GLU A 41 -9.71 -1.32 -1.60
CA GLU A 41 -10.75 -0.40 -1.14
C GLU A 41 -10.89 -0.47 0.38
N LEU A 42 -11.00 -1.68 0.96
CA LEU A 42 -11.08 -1.89 2.40
C LEU A 42 -9.85 -1.31 3.13
N ALA A 43 -8.64 -1.48 2.59
CA ALA A 43 -7.42 -0.90 3.15
C ALA A 43 -7.50 0.64 3.26
N SER A 44 -8.22 1.28 2.33
CA SER A 44 -8.44 2.74 2.29
C SER A 44 -9.55 3.21 3.26
N GLU A 45 -10.42 2.30 3.70
CA GLU A 45 -11.54 2.58 4.60
C GLU A 45 -11.25 2.25 6.06
N THR A 46 -10.16 1.52 6.35
CA THR A 46 -9.81 1.16 7.73
C THR A 46 -9.60 2.41 8.61
N PRO A 47 -9.87 2.38 9.93
CA PRO A 47 -9.65 3.55 10.81
C PRO A 47 -8.22 4.10 10.79
N HIS A 48 -7.26 3.23 10.46
CA HIS A 48 -5.84 3.55 10.31
C HIS A 48 -5.52 4.18 8.95
N SER A 49 -6.47 4.23 8.01
CA SER A 49 -6.34 4.97 6.75
C SER A 49 -6.16 6.46 6.98
N LYS A 50 -6.46 7.01 8.17
CA LYS A 50 -6.02 8.38 8.53
C LYS A 50 -4.50 8.55 8.54
N LEU A 51 -3.75 7.45 8.69
CA LEU A 51 -2.28 7.38 8.58
C LEU A 51 -1.82 7.12 7.14
N LEU A 52 -2.71 6.67 6.25
CA LEU A 52 -2.46 6.48 4.82
C LEU A 52 -3.13 7.61 4.04
N PRO A 53 -2.40 8.63 3.53
CA PRO A 53 -3.05 9.76 2.88
C PRO A 53 -3.96 9.27 1.76
N ALA A 54 -5.25 9.64 1.83
CA ALA A 54 -6.35 9.12 1.01
C ALA A 54 -5.93 8.81 -0.44
N GLY A 55 -5.64 7.55 -0.71
CA GLY A 55 -5.29 7.04 -2.04
C GLY A 55 -3.94 7.46 -2.65
N LYS A 56 -3.16 8.34 -2.00
CA LYS A 56 -1.80 8.73 -2.45
C LYS A 56 -0.91 9.05 -1.26
N SER A 57 -0.16 8.07 -0.80
CA SER A 57 0.96 8.32 0.09
C SER A 57 2.13 8.99 -0.66
N ALA A 58 2.89 9.84 0.04
CA ALA A 58 4.18 10.33 -0.44
C ALA A 58 5.22 9.19 -0.60
N TYR A 59 4.97 8.05 0.04
CA TYR A 59 5.90 6.92 0.17
C TYR A 59 5.42 5.63 -0.51
N GLY A 60 4.14 5.49 -0.86
CA GLY A 60 3.64 4.23 -1.42
C GLY A 60 2.40 4.30 -2.29
N ARG A 61 2.12 3.18 -2.97
CA ARG A 61 1.02 3.02 -3.92
C ARG A 61 0.47 1.60 -3.92
N THR A 62 -0.76 1.44 -4.38
CA THR A 62 -1.44 0.15 -4.51
C THR A 62 -1.57 -0.31 -5.97
N TRP A 63 -1.64 -1.62 -6.17
CA TRP A 63 -1.79 -2.24 -7.48
C TRP A 63 -2.82 -3.37 -7.45
N VAL A 64 -3.77 -3.33 -8.38
CA VAL A 64 -4.67 -4.45 -8.67
C VAL A 64 -4.33 -4.94 -10.07
N PRO A 65 -3.81 -6.16 -10.24
CA PRO A 65 -3.54 -6.73 -11.56
C PRO A 65 -4.84 -6.86 -12.37
N ASN A 66 -4.76 -6.59 -13.67
CA ASN A 66 -5.86 -6.77 -14.62
C ASN A 66 -7.15 -5.97 -14.33
N ASP A 67 -7.05 -4.88 -13.56
CA ASP A 67 -8.19 -4.00 -13.23
C ASP A 67 -8.58 -3.01 -14.34
N GLY A 68 -7.97 -3.14 -15.52
CA GLY A 68 -8.18 -2.23 -16.65
C GLY A 68 -7.55 -0.84 -16.49
N ILE A 69 -6.91 -0.54 -15.35
CA ILE A 69 -6.27 0.75 -15.09
C ILE A 69 -4.83 0.73 -15.64
N LYS A 70 -4.58 1.51 -16.69
CA LYS A 70 -3.22 1.77 -17.18
C LYS A 70 -2.49 2.66 -16.18
N ARG A 71 -1.40 2.14 -15.62
CA ARG A 71 -0.53 2.87 -14.70
C ARG A 71 0.66 3.45 -15.46
N PRO A 72 1.11 4.67 -15.12
CA PRO A 72 2.28 5.26 -15.76
C PRO A 72 3.51 4.38 -15.55
N ALA A 73 4.36 4.32 -16.58
CA ALA A 73 5.66 3.66 -16.53
C ALA A 73 6.58 4.36 -15.51
#